data_AF-A0A6G4KDP1-F1
#
_entry.id   AF-A0A6G4KDP1-F1
#
_cell.length_a   1.000
_cell.length_b   1.000
_cell.length_c   1.000
_cell.angle_alpha   90.00
_cell.angle_beta   90.00
_cell.angle_gamma   90.00
#
_symmetry.space_group_name_H-M   'P 1'
#
loop_
_entity.id
_entity.type
_entity.pdbx_description
1 polymer ?
#
loop_
_entity_poly.entity_id
_entity_poly.type
_entity_poly.pdbx_seq_one_letter_code
_entity_poly.pdbx_strand_id
1 'polypeptide(L)'
;GQRERVAELVMMAREQGREVQIIAADRRSQMNLKQDERLSGELITGRRQLQEGMVFTPGSTVIVDQGEKLSLKETLTLLDGAARHNVQVLITDSGQRTGTGSALMAMKDAGVNTYRWQGGEQRPATIISEPDRNVRYDRLAGDFAASVKAGEESVAQVSGVREQAILTQAIRSELKTQGVLGHPEVTMTALSPVWLDSRSRYLRDMYRPGMVMEQWNPETRSHDRYVIDRVTAQSHSLTLRDAQGETQVVRISSLDSSWSLFRPEKMPVADGER
;
A
#
# COMPACT_ATOMS: atom_id res chain seq x y z
N GLY A 1 1.31 20.25 6.10
CA GLY A 1 1.43 18.80 5.82
C GLY A 1 0.77 18.41 4.51
N GLN A 2 0.78 17.13 4.11
CA GLN A 2 0.17 16.66 2.85
C GLN A 2 -1.31 17.05 2.71
N ARG A 3 -2.11 16.84 3.76
CA ARG A 3 -3.55 17.21 3.79
C ARG A 3 -3.77 18.70 3.54
N GLU A 4 -3.00 19.52 4.25
CA GLU A 4 -3.06 20.98 4.17
C GLU A 4 -2.75 21.49 2.77
N ARG A 5 -1.71 20.96 2.13
CA ARG A 5 -1.36 21.31 0.75
C ARG A 5 -2.49 20.95 -0.22
N VAL A 6 -3.06 19.75 -0.10
CA VAL A 6 -4.20 19.34 -0.97
C VAL A 6 -5.41 20.24 -0.72
N ALA A 7 -5.72 20.55 0.54
CA ALA A 7 -6.83 21.45 0.88
C ALA A 7 -6.63 22.87 0.31
N GLU A 8 -5.42 23.43 0.35
CA GLU A 8 -5.11 24.72 -0.28
C GLU A 8 -5.33 24.69 -1.80
N LEU A 9 -4.91 23.63 -2.48
CA LEU A 9 -5.12 23.49 -3.92
C LEU A 9 -6.62 23.34 -4.27
N VAL A 10 -7.39 22.66 -3.43
CA VAL A 10 -8.86 22.56 -3.58
C VAL A 10 -9.50 23.93 -3.41
N MET A 11 -9.12 24.70 -2.39
CA MET A 11 -9.62 26.07 -2.19
C MET A 11 -9.28 26.96 -3.39
N MET A 12 -8.04 26.91 -3.88
CA MET A 12 -7.62 27.66 -5.08
C MET A 12 -8.44 27.29 -6.32
N ALA A 13 -8.72 26.00 -6.54
CA ALA A 13 -9.52 25.56 -7.68
C ALA A 13 -11.00 25.99 -7.55
N ARG A 14 -11.56 25.92 -6.34
CA ARG A 14 -12.93 26.39 -6.05
C ARG A 14 -13.08 27.90 -6.25
N GLU A 15 -12.10 28.69 -5.82
CA GLU A 15 -12.07 30.15 -6.05
C GLU A 15 -12.04 30.51 -7.54
N GLN A 16 -11.49 29.64 -8.38
CA GLN A 16 -11.51 29.76 -9.84
C GLN A 16 -12.82 29.24 -10.47
N GLY A 17 -13.79 28.80 -9.66
CA GLY A 17 -15.07 28.26 -10.12
C GLY A 17 -14.96 26.87 -10.75
N ARG A 18 -13.90 26.11 -10.45
CA ARG A 18 -13.65 24.78 -11.02
C ARG A 18 -14.08 23.70 -10.03
N GLU A 19 -14.80 22.70 -10.53
CA GLU A 19 -15.01 21.45 -9.78
C GLU A 19 -13.69 20.73 -9.56
N VAL A 20 -13.57 19.97 -8.47
CA VAL A 20 -12.32 19.29 -8.11
C VAL A 20 -12.52 17.78 -8.05
N GLN A 21 -11.53 17.05 -8.56
CA GLN A 21 -11.42 15.61 -8.41
C GLN A 21 -10.04 15.29 -7.84
N ILE A 22 -9.96 14.44 -6.81
CA ILE A 22 -8.70 14.15 -6.12
C ILE A 22 -8.33 12.68 -6.34
N ILE A 23 -7.12 12.44 -6.81
CA ILE A 23 -6.56 11.10 -6.98
C ILE A 23 -5.53 10.85 -5.88
N ALA A 24 -5.87 9.96 -4.94
CA ALA A 24 -4.99 9.53 -3.86
C ALA A 24 -4.03 8.42 -4.32
N ALA A 25 -2.76 8.51 -3.90
CA ALA A 25 -1.74 7.53 -4.27
C ALA A 25 -1.97 6.11 -3.70
N ASP A 26 -2.55 6.01 -2.51
CA ASP A 26 -2.87 4.73 -1.86
C ASP A 26 -4.06 4.88 -0.91
N ARG A 27 -4.58 3.75 -0.41
CA ARG A 27 -5.75 3.73 0.50
C ARG A 27 -5.49 4.50 1.80
N ARG A 28 -4.26 4.47 2.31
CA ARG A 28 -3.91 5.20 3.54
C ARG A 28 -3.99 6.70 3.29
N SER A 29 -3.44 7.17 2.18
CA SER A 29 -3.55 8.56 1.79
C SER A 29 -5.01 8.97 1.54
N GLN A 30 -5.80 8.12 0.88
CA GLN A 30 -7.23 8.37 0.68
C GLN A 30 -7.97 8.57 2.01
N MET A 31 -7.74 7.68 2.99
CA MET A 31 -8.33 7.81 4.32
C MET A 31 -7.82 9.06 5.06
N ASN A 32 -6.53 9.36 4.93
CA ASN A 32 -5.89 10.54 5.51
C ASN A 32 -6.50 11.85 4.98
N LEU A 33 -6.79 11.92 3.68
CA LEU A 33 -7.45 13.07 3.05
C LEU A 33 -8.93 13.17 3.43
N LYS A 34 -9.65 12.04 3.50
CA LYS A 34 -11.06 11.99 3.91
C LYS A 34 -11.32 12.46 5.34
N GLN A 35 -10.30 12.45 6.21
CA GLN A 35 -10.40 12.97 7.57
C GLN A 35 -10.41 14.50 7.65
N ASP A 36 -10.09 15.20 6.55
CA ASP A 36 -10.11 16.66 6.52
C ASP A 36 -11.49 17.17 6.11
N GLU A 37 -12.16 17.90 6.99
CA GLU A 37 -13.51 18.42 6.77
C GLU A 37 -13.60 19.33 5.52
N ARG A 38 -12.51 20.03 5.18
CA ARG A 38 -12.44 20.90 3.99
C ARG A 38 -12.58 20.11 2.69
N LEU A 39 -12.26 18.82 2.72
CA LEU A 39 -12.28 17.91 1.58
C LEU A 39 -13.55 17.03 1.52
N SER A 40 -14.44 17.12 2.51
CA SER A 40 -15.59 16.22 2.70
C SER A 40 -16.59 16.17 1.53
N GLY A 41 -16.63 17.20 0.68
CA GLY A 41 -17.48 17.26 -0.52
C GLY A 41 -16.79 16.83 -1.82
N GLU A 42 -15.50 16.51 -1.80
CA GLU A 42 -14.73 16.23 -3.02
C GLU A 42 -14.74 14.75 -3.38
N LEU A 43 -14.70 14.47 -4.69
CA LEU A 43 -14.55 13.11 -5.19
C LEU A 43 -13.10 12.65 -5.02
N ILE A 44 -12.82 11.94 -3.92
CA ILE A 44 -11.50 11.36 -3.63
C ILE A 44 -11.44 9.90 -4.06
N THR A 45 -10.70 9.61 -5.11
CA THR A 45 -10.57 8.30 -5.72
C THR A 45 -9.15 7.77 -5.66
N GLY A 46 -8.97 6.47 -5.91
CA GLY A 46 -7.64 5.85 -5.95
C GLY A 46 -7.11 5.73 -7.38
N ARG A 47 -5.79 5.63 -7.52
CA ARG A 47 -5.11 5.48 -8.83
C ARG A 47 -5.65 4.38 -9.75
N ARG A 48 -6.25 3.32 -9.21
CA ARG A 48 -6.84 2.24 -10.02
C ARG A 48 -7.90 2.74 -11.00
N GLN A 49 -8.63 3.79 -10.63
CA GLN A 49 -9.64 4.37 -11.51
C GLN A 49 -9.05 4.94 -12.82
N LEU A 50 -7.78 5.39 -12.81
CA LEU A 50 -7.11 5.81 -14.04
C LEU A 50 -7.03 4.67 -15.07
N GLN A 51 -6.97 3.42 -14.63
CA GLN A 51 -6.92 2.25 -15.52
C GLN A 51 -8.30 1.66 -15.81
N GLU A 52 -9.24 1.79 -14.87
CA GLU A 52 -10.58 1.21 -14.92
C GLU A 52 -11.61 2.09 -15.67
N GLY A 53 -11.22 3.32 -16.06
CA GLY A 53 -12.07 4.23 -16.83
C GLY A 53 -12.59 5.41 -16.01
N MET A 54 -11.68 6.25 -15.53
CA MET A 54 -12.02 7.50 -14.84
C MET A 54 -12.80 8.44 -15.76
N VAL A 55 -13.87 9.04 -15.23
CA VAL A 55 -14.64 10.07 -15.91
C VAL A 55 -14.09 11.44 -15.54
N PHE A 56 -13.58 12.16 -16.54
CA PHE A 56 -13.09 13.52 -16.39
C PHE A 56 -14.24 14.51 -16.57
N THR A 57 -14.52 15.33 -15.55
CA THR A 57 -15.50 16.40 -15.69
C THR A 57 -14.89 17.53 -16.53
N PRO A 58 -15.51 17.97 -17.64
CA PRO A 58 -14.96 19.03 -18.48
C PRO A 58 -14.74 20.33 -17.72
N GLY A 59 -13.59 20.99 -17.91
CA GLY A 59 -13.27 22.25 -17.25
C GLY A 59 -13.00 22.15 -15.75
N SER A 60 -12.88 20.95 -15.19
CA SER A 60 -12.54 20.71 -13.78
C SER A 60 -11.04 20.77 -13.50
N THR A 61 -10.66 20.63 -12.23
CA THR A 61 -9.28 20.47 -11.79
C THR A 61 -9.08 19.10 -11.14
N VAL A 62 -8.13 18.33 -11.65
CA VAL A 62 -7.70 17.06 -11.06
C VAL A 62 -6.45 17.31 -10.22
N ILE A 63 -6.52 17.00 -8.93
CA ILE A 63 -5.39 17.07 -8.00
C ILE A 63 -4.89 15.65 -7.76
N VAL A 64 -3.62 15.42 -8.10
CA VAL A 64 -2.93 14.17 -7.78
C VAL A 64 -2.11 14.35 -6.52
N ASP A 65 -2.46 13.52 -5.54
CA ASP A 65 -1.70 13.41 -4.30
C ASP A 65 -0.52 12.42 -4.46
N GLN A 66 0.67 12.84 -4.02
CA GLN A 66 1.94 12.06 -4.12
C GLN A 66 2.20 11.53 -5.54
N GLY A 67 2.25 12.45 -6.52
CA GLY A 67 2.45 12.14 -7.93
C GLY A 67 3.74 11.40 -8.25
N GLU A 68 4.75 11.44 -7.37
CA GLU A 68 5.98 10.67 -7.50
C GLU A 68 5.74 9.15 -7.48
N LYS A 69 4.60 8.70 -6.94
CA LYS A 69 4.18 7.30 -6.93
C LYS A 69 3.45 6.87 -8.20
N LEU A 70 3.07 7.80 -9.09
CA LEU A 70 2.46 7.46 -10.38
C LEU A 70 3.46 6.81 -11.31
N SER A 71 3.01 5.78 -12.02
CA SER A 71 3.76 5.20 -13.14
C SER A 71 3.61 6.07 -14.40
N LEU A 72 4.50 5.86 -15.37
CA LEU A 72 4.43 6.53 -16.68
C LEU A 72 3.09 6.27 -17.38
N LYS A 73 2.60 5.02 -17.34
CA LYS A 73 1.33 4.65 -17.97
C LYS A 73 0.15 5.38 -17.33
N GLU A 74 0.08 5.40 -15.99
CA GLU A 74 -0.97 6.14 -15.28
C GLU A 74 -0.91 7.64 -15.57
N THR A 75 0.30 8.20 -15.66
CA THR A 75 0.48 9.62 -15.99
C THR A 75 0.03 9.94 -17.41
N LEU A 76 0.34 9.07 -18.38
CA LEU A 76 -0.14 9.24 -19.76
C LEU A 76 -1.67 9.19 -19.84
N THR A 77 -2.32 8.25 -19.14
CA THR A 77 -3.79 8.18 -19.12
C THR A 77 -4.41 9.41 -18.47
N LEU A 78 -3.81 9.92 -17.39
CA LEU A 78 -4.23 11.16 -16.75
C LEU A 78 -4.10 12.36 -17.70
N LEU A 79 -2.97 12.51 -18.38
CA LEU A 79 -2.71 13.64 -19.28
C LEU A 79 -3.55 13.58 -20.56
N ASP A 80 -3.75 12.40 -21.14
CA ASP A 80 -4.63 12.23 -22.32
C ASP A 80 -6.09 12.57 -21.96
N GLY A 81 -6.59 12.07 -20.83
CA GLY A 81 -7.91 12.44 -20.32
C GLY A 81 -8.04 13.94 -20.04
N ALA A 82 -7.02 14.54 -19.42
CA ALA A 82 -7.05 15.95 -19.11
C ALA A 82 -7.03 16.85 -20.36
N ALA A 83 -6.21 16.49 -21.36
CA ALA A 83 -6.13 17.22 -22.63
C ALA A 83 -7.46 17.20 -23.40
N ARG A 84 -8.15 16.05 -23.42
CA ARG A 84 -9.44 15.90 -24.13
C ARG A 84 -10.58 16.70 -23.50
N HIS A 85 -10.57 16.85 -22.18
CA HIS A 85 -11.67 17.45 -21.41
C HIS A 85 -11.34 18.86 -20.87
N ASN A 86 -10.22 19.46 -21.29
CA ASN A 86 -9.74 20.77 -20.81
C ASN A 86 -9.66 20.84 -19.27
N VAL A 87 -9.14 19.76 -18.68
CA VAL A 87 -8.98 19.62 -17.23
C VAL A 87 -7.60 20.14 -16.84
N GLN A 88 -7.57 20.92 -15.77
CA GLN A 88 -6.31 21.35 -15.18
C GLN A 88 -5.78 20.23 -14.28
N VAL A 89 -4.50 19.86 -14.43
CA VAL A 89 -3.87 18.84 -13.58
C VAL A 89 -2.89 19.50 -12.63
N LEU A 90 -3.10 19.32 -11.32
CA LEU A 90 -2.20 19.75 -10.26
C LEU A 90 -1.58 18.51 -9.63
N ILE A 91 -0.27 18.33 -9.78
CA ILE A 91 0.43 17.15 -9.26
C ILE A 91 1.27 17.60 -8.07
N THR A 92 1.01 17.00 -6.91
CA THR A 92 1.81 17.25 -5.70
C THR A 92 2.99 16.29 -5.65
N ASP A 93 4.16 16.79 -5.25
CA ASP A 93 5.35 15.99 -4.99
C ASP A 93 5.67 16.04 -3.49
N SER A 94 5.67 14.90 -2.81
CA SER A 94 5.98 14.84 -1.37
C SER A 94 7.47 14.62 -1.07
N GLY A 95 8.31 14.48 -2.11
CA GLY A 95 9.74 14.24 -1.98
C GLY A 95 10.09 12.82 -1.53
N GLN A 96 9.13 11.89 -1.59
CA GLN A 96 9.40 10.47 -1.35
C GLN A 96 10.16 9.86 -2.52
N ARG A 97 10.67 8.64 -2.33
CA ARG A 97 11.33 7.91 -3.40
C ARG A 97 10.39 7.80 -4.61
N THR A 98 10.89 8.26 -5.74
CA THR A 98 10.22 8.19 -7.03
C THR A 98 9.90 6.74 -7.40
N GLY A 99 8.65 6.49 -7.80
CA GLY A 99 8.22 5.21 -8.33
C GLY A 99 9.00 4.82 -9.59
N THR A 100 9.08 3.52 -9.88
CA THR A 100 9.72 3.02 -11.10
C THR A 100 9.02 3.59 -12.33
N GLY A 101 9.74 4.35 -13.14
CA GLY A 101 9.18 5.00 -14.33
C GLY A 101 8.23 6.15 -14.02
N SER A 102 8.47 6.92 -12.95
CA SER A 102 7.71 8.15 -12.72
C SER A 102 7.96 9.18 -13.83
N ALA A 103 6.89 9.86 -14.21
CA ALA A 103 6.93 10.92 -15.22
C ALA A 103 7.28 12.30 -14.64
N LEU A 104 7.40 12.46 -13.31
CA LEU A 104 7.63 13.78 -12.69
C LEU A 104 8.89 14.47 -13.22
N MET A 105 9.99 13.73 -13.34
CA MET A 105 11.25 14.28 -13.85
C MET A 105 11.11 14.67 -15.33
N ALA A 106 10.49 13.82 -16.15
CA ALA A 106 10.24 14.13 -17.56
C ALA A 106 9.33 15.37 -17.74
N MET A 107 8.33 15.55 -16.88
CA MET A 107 7.48 16.75 -16.90
C MET A 107 8.25 18.01 -16.49
N LYS A 108 9.13 17.89 -15.49
CA LYS A 108 10.01 18.99 -15.08
C LYS A 108 10.98 19.38 -16.20
N ASP A 109 11.59 18.40 -16.86
CA ASP A 109 12.50 18.60 -17.98
C ASP A 109 11.78 19.18 -19.21
N ALA A 110 10.50 18.85 -19.39
CA ALA A 110 9.62 19.44 -20.41
C ALA A 110 9.18 20.88 -20.09
N GLY A 111 9.62 21.46 -18.96
CA GLY A 111 9.34 22.85 -18.61
C GLY A 111 8.00 23.08 -17.93
N VAL A 112 7.37 22.05 -17.34
CA VAL A 112 6.16 22.23 -16.53
C VAL A 112 6.49 23.10 -15.31
N ASN A 113 5.66 24.12 -15.07
CA ASN A 113 5.84 25.03 -13.93
C ASN A 113 5.78 24.27 -12.60
N THR A 114 6.76 24.52 -11.73
CA THR A 114 6.82 23.93 -10.39
C THR A 114 6.69 25.00 -9.33
N TYR A 115 5.76 24.80 -8.40
CA TYR A 115 5.52 25.71 -7.28
C TYR A 115 5.99 25.05 -5.99
N ARG A 116 6.88 25.73 -5.25
CA ARG A 116 7.40 25.21 -3.99
C ARG A 116 6.51 25.66 -2.84
N TRP A 117 5.86 24.70 -2.20
CA TRP A 117 5.09 24.94 -0.97
C TRP A 117 6.04 25.02 0.23
N GLN A 118 5.94 26.09 1.02
CA GLN A 118 6.80 26.35 2.19
C GLN A 118 6.09 26.15 3.53
N GLY A 119 4.82 25.74 3.53
CA GLY A 119 4.11 25.45 4.77
C GLY A 119 4.62 24.18 5.47
N GLY A 120 4.25 24.03 6.75
CA GLY A 120 4.48 22.83 7.55
C GLY A 120 5.74 22.86 8.43
N GLU A 121 5.57 22.51 9.69
CA GLU A 121 6.67 22.27 10.63
C GLU A 121 7.33 20.92 10.30
N GLN A 122 8.52 20.95 9.69
CA GLN A 122 9.36 19.77 9.57
C GLN A 122 10.26 19.67 10.79
N ARG A 123 9.94 18.73 11.69
CA ARG A 123 10.82 18.45 12.83
C ARG A 123 12.08 17.71 12.35
N PRO A 124 13.28 18.13 12.77
CA PRO A 124 14.50 17.41 12.45
C PRO A 124 14.44 15.99 13.04
N ALA A 125 15.02 15.03 12.32
CA ALA A 125 15.16 13.67 12.84
C ALA A 125 16.34 13.60 13.82
N THR A 126 16.14 12.90 14.94
CA THR A 126 17.23 12.55 15.85
C THR A 126 18.02 11.38 15.26
N ILE A 127 19.30 11.59 14.95
CA ILE A 127 20.18 10.56 14.41
C ILE A 127 21.04 10.03 15.55
N ILE A 128 20.85 8.75 15.87
CA ILE A 128 21.67 8.03 16.85
C ILE A 128 22.48 6.98 16.09
N SER A 129 23.79 7.17 16.08
CA SER A 129 24.72 6.29 15.34
C SER A 129 25.24 5.19 16.25
N GLU A 130 24.80 3.96 15.99
CA GLU A 130 25.34 2.75 16.60
C GLU A 130 25.87 1.84 15.48
N PRO A 131 27.18 1.54 15.41
CA PRO A 131 27.76 0.75 14.32
C PRO A 131 27.35 -0.73 14.38
N ASP A 132 27.34 -1.34 15.56
CA ASP A 132 27.01 -2.76 15.69
C ASP A 132 25.52 -3.00 15.43
N ARG A 133 25.21 -3.99 14.59
CA ARG A 133 23.83 -4.23 14.17
C ARG A 133 22.95 -4.72 15.31
N ASN A 134 23.47 -5.60 16.16
CA ASN A 134 22.68 -6.20 17.22
C ASN A 134 22.44 -5.16 18.31
N VAL A 135 23.48 -4.45 18.73
CA VAL A 135 23.35 -3.33 19.70
C VAL A 135 22.38 -2.26 19.20
N ARG A 136 22.42 -1.95 17.90
CA ARG A 136 21.49 -0.99 17.28
C ARG A 136 20.04 -1.46 17.37
N TYR A 137 19.76 -2.73 17.14
CA TYR A 137 18.40 -3.26 17.23
C TYR A 137 17.92 -3.43 18.67
N ASP A 138 18.79 -3.85 19.58
CA ASP A 138 18.47 -3.96 21.01
C ASP A 138 18.15 -2.58 21.59
N ARG A 139 18.95 -1.56 21.26
CA ARG A 139 18.67 -0.17 21.64
C ARG A 139 17.36 0.33 21.03
N LEU A 140 17.14 0.12 19.74
CA LEU A 140 15.90 0.55 19.08
C LEU A 140 14.68 -0.14 19.68
N ALA A 141 14.78 -1.42 20.03
CA ALA A 141 13.74 -2.15 20.73
C ALA A 141 13.48 -1.57 22.13
N GLY A 142 14.52 -1.21 22.87
CA GLY A 142 14.42 -0.54 24.18
C GLY A 142 13.72 0.81 24.11
N ASP A 143 14.17 1.68 23.21
CA ASP A 143 13.61 3.02 23.00
C ASP A 143 12.13 2.93 22.56
N PHE A 144 11.82 2.00 21.65
CA PHE A 144 10.44 1.75 21.21
C PHE A 144 9.56 1.14 22.31
N ALA A 145 10.07 0.19 23.09
CA ALA A 145 9.30 -0.40 24.19
C ALA A 145 8.99 0.63 25.27
N ALA A 146 9.94 1.53 25.57
CA ALA A 146 9.74 2.62 26.51
C ALA A 146 8.66 3.60 26.01
N SER A 147 8.68 3.97 24.72
CA SER A 147 7.68 4.89 24.15
C SER A 147 6.28 4.26 24.10
N VAL A 148 6.18 2.98 23.74
CA VAL A 148 4.90 2.24 23.78
C VAL A 148 4.39 2.14 25.21
N LYS A 149 5.25 1.85 26.19
CA LYS A 149 4.89 1.81 27.61
C LYS A 149 4.41 3.16 28.15
N ALA A 150 4.96 4.25 27.63
CA ALA A 150 4.52 5.61 27.94
C ALA A 150 3.18 5.99 27.26
N GLY A 151 2.63 5.13 26.40
CA GLY A 151 1.38 5.38 25.67
C GLY A 151 1.53 6.30 24.47
N GLU A 152 2.75 6.48 23.95
CA GLU A 152 3.02 7.34 22.80
C GLU A 152 2.67 6.62 21.47
N GLU A 153 2.21 7.37 20.47
CA GLU A 153 1.99 6.85 19.11
C GLU A 153 3.32 6.53 18.43
N SER A 154 3.78 5.30 18.59
CA SER A 154 5.07 4.83 18.09
C SER A 154 4.93 3.79 16.98
N VAL A 155 5.81 3.89 15.97
CA VAL A 155 5.90 2.93 14.85
C VAL A 155 7.37 2.65 14.55
N ALA A 156 7.76 1.38 14.56
CA ALA A 156 9.08 0.93 14.12
C ALA A 156 9.09 0.61 12.62
N GLN A 157 10.12 1.04 11.90
CA GLN A 157 10.25 0.80 10.46
C GLN A 157 11.67 0.40 10.08
N VAL A 158 11.78 -0.65 9.27
CA VAL A 158 13.04 -1.11 8.65
C VAL A 158 12.79 -1.54 7.22
N SER A 159 13.84 -1.54 6.40
CA SER A 159 13.79 -2.03 5.03
C SER A 159 14.13 -3.52 4.98
N GLY A 160 13.31 -4.31 4.28
CA GLY A 160 13.57 -5.73 4.01
C GLY A 160 12.85 -6.68 4.98
N VAL A 161 12.35 -7.79 4.44
CA VAL A 161 11.56 -8.78 5.21
C VAL A 161 12.40 -9.51 6.25
N ARG A 162 13.70 -9.69 6.00
CA ARG A 162 14.61 -10.37 6.93
C ARG A 162 14.90 -9.48 8.12
N GLU A 163 15.26 -8.23 7.87
CA GLU A 163 15.54 -7.22 8.89
C GLU A 163 14.27 -6.94 9.72
N GLN A 164 13.11 -6.90 9.07
CA GLN A 164 11.82 -6.81 9.74
C GLN A 164 11.62 -7.96 10.73
N ALA A 165 11.83 -9.22 10.31
CA ALA A 165 11.67 -10.36 11.22
C ALA A 165 12.63 -10.31 12.42
N ILE A 166 13.90 -9.94 12.19
CA ILE A 166 14.91 -9.82 13.25
C ILE A 166 14.50 -8.71 14.24
N LEU A 167 14.12 -7.53 13.72
CA LEU A 167 13.73 -6.42 14.58
C LEU A 167 12.43 -6.72 15.34
N THR A 168 11.44 -7.35 14.70
CA THR A 168 10.21 -7.80 15.36
C THR A 168 10.54 -8.72 16.53
N GLN A 169 11.48 -9.65 16.38
CA GLN A 169 11.89 -10.53 17.48
C GLN A 169 12.56 -9.76 18.64
N ALA A 170 13.45 -8.81 18.34
CA ALA A 170 14.08 -7.97 19.35
C ALA A 170 13.04 -7.13 20.12
N ILE A 171 12.14 -6.45 19.40
CA ILE A 171 11.05 -5.65 19.98
C ILE A 171 10.14 -6.51 20.86
N ARG A 172 9.70 -7.68 20.39
CA ARG A 172 8.83 -8.58 21.18
C ARG A 172 9.53 -9.05 22.45
N SER A 173 10.82 -9.36 22.38
CA SER A 173 11.60 -9.78 23.55
C SER A 173 11.67 -8.66 24.59
N GLU A 174 11.95 -7.43 24.15
CA GLU A 174 12.05 -6.27 25.03
C GLU A 174 10.69 -5.85 25.61
N LEU A 175 9.62 -5.87 24.82
CA LEU A 175 8.27 -5.59 25.31
C LEU A 175 7.81 -6.58 26.40
N LYS A 176 8.23 -7.86 26.31
CA LYS A 176 7.99 -8.84 27.38
C LYS A 176 8.78 -8.52 28.64
N THR A 177 10.08 -8.20 28.49
CA THR A 177 10.94 -7.79 29.60
C THR A 177 10.35 -6.59 30.35
N GLN A 178 9.79 -5.62 29.62
CA GLN A 178 9.17 -4.42 30.21
C GLN A 178 7.73 -4.60 30.69
N GLY A 179 7.15 -5.80 30.49
CA GLY A 179 5.79 -6.16 30.92
C GLY A 179 4.66 -5.55 30.08
N VAL A 180 4.97 -5.05 28.88
CA VAL A 180 3.97 -4.49 27.95
C VAL A 180 3.33 -5.60 27.11
N LEU A 181 4.11 -6.63 26.74
CA LEU A 181 3.64 -7.81 26.02
C LEU A 181 3.57 -9.02 26.98
N GLY A 182 2.54 -9.84 26.84
CA GLY A 182 2.35 -11.06 27.60
C GLY A 182 3.50 -12.06 27.42
N HIS A 183 3.83 -12.79 28.47
CA HIS A 183 4.86 -13.83 28.41
C HIS A 183 4.42 -15.08 27.63
N PRO A 184 3.21 -15.63 27.85
CA PRO A 184 2.72 -16.77 27.09
C PRO A 184 2.57 -16.42 25.60
N GLU A 185 2.94 -17.36 24.74
CA GLU A 185 2.71 -17.25 23.30
C GLU A 185 1.80 -18.37 22.82
N VAL A 186 0.86 -18.02 21.95
CA VAL A 186 0.06 -18.96 21.18
C VAL A 186 0.50 -18.87 19.73
N THR A 187 0.85 -20.02 19.13
CA THR A 187 1.16 -20.05 17.70
C THR A 187 -0.14 -20.06 16.91
N MET A 188 -0.34 -19.06 16.06
CA MET A 188 -1.45 -18.96 15.13
C MET A 188 -0.94 -19.00 13.69
N THR A 189 -1.79 -19.46 12.77
CA THR A 189 -1.48 -19.38 11.34
C THR A 189 -2.23 -18.19 10.75
N ALA A 190 -1.50 -17.24 10.17
CA ALA A 190 -2.06 -16.12 9.43
C ALA A 190 -1.78 -16.25 7.93
N LEU A 191 -2.55 -15.52 7.13
CA LEU A 191 -2.43 -15.52 5.68
C LEU A 191 -1.83 -14.20 5.20
N SER A 192 -0.62 -14.26 4.65
CA SER A 192 0.08 -13.11 4.07
C SER A 192 -0.21 -13.02 2.57
N PRO A 193 -0.82 -11.94 2.06
CA PRO A 193 -1.14 -11.80 0.64
C PRO A 193 0.12 -11.80 -0.24
N VAL A 194 0.06 -12.49 -1.38
CA VAL A 194 1.10 -12.45 -2.41
C VAL A 194 0.64 -11.52 -3.52
N TRP A 195 1.43 -10.49 -3.83
CA TRP A 195 1.10 -9.55 -4.89
C TRP A 195 1.16 -10.22 -6.27
N LEU A 196 0.01 -10.24 -6.95
CA LEU A 196 -0.13 -10.71 -8.32
C LEU A 196 -0.62 -9.56 -9.21
N ASP A 197 0.20 -9.15 -10.16
CA ASP A 197 -0.20 -8.25 -11.24
C ASP A 197 -0.71 -9.02 -12.47
N SER A 198 -1.12 -8.29 -13.51
CA SER A 198 -1.67 -8.90 -14.74
C SER A 198 -0.67 -9.78 -15.50
N ARG A 199 0.64 -9.64 -15.27
CA ARG A 199 1.68 -10.42 -15.96
C ARG A 199 2.11 -11.63 -15.14
N SER A 200 2.30 -11.43 -13.84
CA SER A 200 2.75 -12.44 -12.88
C SER A 200 1.67 -13.45 -12.54
N ARG A 201 0.38 -13.10 -12.65
CA ARG A 201 -0.75 -14.03 -12.39
C ARG A 201 -0.68 -15.31 -13.21
N TYR A 202 -0.19 -15.25 -14.44
CA TYR A 202 -0.12 -16.42 -15.32
C TYR A 202 1.21 -17.19 -15.23
N LEU A 203 2.14 -16.73 -14.37
CA LEU A 203 3.43 -17.37 -14.16
C LEU A 203 3.31 -18.49 -13.14
N ARG A 204 3.63 -19.72 -13.56
CA ARG A 204 3.65 -20.91 -12.69
C ARG A 204 4.53 -20.70 -11.45
N ASP A 205 5.64 -20.00 -11.60
CA ASP A 205 6.63 -19.83 -10.53
C ASP A 205 6.14 -18.95 -9.37
N MET A 206 4.98 -18.30 -9.48
CA MET A 206 4.33 -17.61 -8.36
C MET A 206 3.61 -18.56 -7.41
N TYR A 207 3.26 -19.76 -7.88
CA TYR A 207 2.47 -20.73 -7.13
C TYR A 207 3.36 -21.81 -6.51
N ARG A 208 3.08 -22.18 -5.26
CA ARG A 208 3.78 -23.25 -4.55
C ARG A 208 2.77 -24.15 -3.85
N PRO A 209 3.04 -25.47 -3.77
CA PRO A 209 2.28 -26.36 -2.89
C PRO A 209 2.23 -25.81 -1.46
N GLY A 210 1.06 -25.88 -0.82
CA GLY A 210 0.79 -25.33 0.50
C GLY A 210 0.33 -23.87 0.54
N MET A 211 0.42 -23.12 -0.56
CA MET A 211 -0.19 -21.78 -0.62
C MET A 211 -1.72 -21.86 -0.59
N VAL A 212 -2.35 -20.78 -0.15
CA VAL A 212 -3.82 -20.66 -0.07
C VAL A 212 -4.30 -19.74 -1.19
N MET A 213 -5.37 -20.11 -1.87
CA MET A 213 -6.04 -19.29 -2.87
C MET A 213 -7.47 -19.03 -2.44
N GLU A 214 -7.96 -17.82 -2.70
CA GLU A 214 -9.38 -17.48 -2.52
C GLU A 214 -9.93 -16.93 -3.83
N GLN A 215 -11.07 -17.47 -4.25
CA GLN A 215 -11.83 -16.92 -5.37
C GLN A 215 -12.99 -16.08 -4.82
N TRP A 216 -13.09 -14.84 -5.27
CA TRP A 216 -14.29 -14.04 -4.99
C TRP A 216 -15.47 -14.56 -5.82
N ASN A 217 -16.52 -15.01 -5.14
CA ASN A 217 -17.76 -15.46 -5.76
C ASN A 217 -18.80 -14.30 -5.74
N PRO A 218 -19.19 -13.74 -6.90
CA PRO A 218 -20.11 -12.61 -6.96
C PRO A 218 -21.55 -12.98 -6.60
N GLU A 219 -21.95 -14.25 -6.73
CA GLU A 219 -23.32 -14.70 -6.47
C GLU A 219 -23.62 -14.76 -4.97
N THR A 220 -22.69 -15.35 -4.21
CA THR A 220 -22.81 -15.48 -2.75
C THR A 220 -22.12 -14.34 -1.99
N ARG A 221 -21.34 -13.51 -2.69
CA ARG A 221 -20.48 -12.46 -2.11
C ARG A 221 -19.53 -13.00 -1.05
N SER A 222 -19.01 -14.21 -1.27
CA SER A 222 -18.09 -14.90 -0.38
C SER A 222 -16.77 -15.24 -1.07
N HIS A 223 -15.77 -15.59 -0.26
CA HIS A 223 -14.50 -16.11 -0.75
C HIS A 223 -14.47 -17.62 -0.61
N ASP A 224 -14.39 -18.31 -1.75
CA ASP A 224 -14.20 -19.76 -1.78
C ASP A 224 -12.71 -20.04 -1.61
N ARG A 225 -12.36 -20.66 -0.47
CA ARG A 225 -10.96 -20.86 -0.05
C ARG A 225 -10.47 -22.26 -0.42
N TYR A 226 -9.29 -22.30 -1.02
CA TYR A 226 -8.61 -23.51 -1.45
C TYR A 226 -7.14 -23.52 -1.04
N VAL A 227 -6.56 -24.70 -0.88
CA VAL A 227 -5.12 -24.91 -0.69
C VAL A 227 -4.55 -25.53 -1.96
N ILE A 228 -3.41 -25.01 -2.43
CA ILE A 228 -2.68 -25.60 -3.56
C ILE A 228 -2.03 -26.90 -3.07
N ASP A 229 -2.54 -28.04 -3.50
CA ASP A 229 -1.97 -29.34 -3.16
C ASP A 229 -0.80 -29.68 -4.10
N ARG A 230 -0.97 -29.40 -5.40
CA ARG A 230 0.06 -29.68 -6.42
C ARG A 230 0.12 -28.60 -7.50
N VAL A 231 1.33 -28.35 -8.00
CA VAL A 231 1.58 -27.52 -9.19
C VAL A 231 2.08 -28.44 -10.31
N THR A 232 1.25 -28.66 -11.33
CA THR A 232 1.59 -29.56 -12.45
C THR A 232 2.19 -28.76 -13.60
N ALA A 233 3.52 -28.85 -13.76
CA ALA A 233 4.24 -28.11 -14.79
C ALA A 233 3.82 -28.48 -16.23
N GLN A 234 3.66 -29.77 -16.52
CA GLN A 234 3.39 -30.26 -17.86
C GLN A 234 2.06 -29.74 -18.45
N SER A 235 1.02 -29.65 -17.63
CA SER A 235 -0.31 -29.16 -18.04
C SER A 235 -0.57 -27.70 -17.64
N HIS A 236 0.44 -27.02 -17.08
CA HIS A 236 0.34 -25.64 -16.58
C HIS A 236 -0.91 -25.41 -15.70
N SER A 237 -1.10 -26.30 -14.72
CA SER A 237 -2.31 -26.34 -13.87
C SER A 237 -2.00 -26.50 -12.39
N LEU A 238 -2.95 -26.08 -11.56
CA LEU A 238 -2.95 -26.19 -10.11
C LEU A 238 -4.00 -27.22 -9.69
N THR A 239 -3.63 -28.12 -8.80
CA THR A 239 -4.59 -28.95 -8.07
C THR A 239 -4.92 -28.23 -6.77
N LEU A 240 -6.17 -27.81 -6.64
CA LEU A 240 -6.70 -27.08 -5.49
C LEU A 240 -7.52 -28.04 -4.64
N ARG A 241 -7.39 -27.93 -3.31
CA ARG A 241 -8.17 -28.69 -2.33
C ARG A 241 -8.98 -27.73 -1.48
N ASP A 242 -10.28 -27.96 -1.33
CA ASP A 242 -11.15 -27.15 -0.46
C ASP A 242 -11.09 -27.61 1.01
N ALA A 243 -11.98 -27.05 1.84
CA ALA A 243 -12.08 -27.42 3.26
C ALA A 243 -12.68 -28.81 3.50
N GLN A 244 -13.46 -29.32 2.54
CA GLN A 244 -14.09 -30.64 2.56
C GLN A 244 -13.12 -31.74 2.09
N GLY A 245 -12.00 -31.35 1.48
CA GLY A 245 -10.99 -32.25 0.95
C GLY A 245 -11.20 -32.60 -0.52
N GLU A 246 -12.22 -32.03 -1.16
CA GLU A 246 -12.47 -32.21 -2.58
C GLU A 246 -11.38 -31.53 -3.38
N THR A 247 -10.95 -32.20 -4.45
CA THR A 247 -9.87 -31.71 -5.30
C THR A 247 -10.39 -31.30 -6.65
N GLN A 248 -9.95 -30.14 -7.12
CA GLN A 248 -10.25 -29.66 -8.47
C GLN A 248 -8.98 -29.21 -9.17
N VAL A 249 -8.94 -29.39 -10.49
CA VAL A 249 -7.81 -28.96 -11.32
C VAL A 249 -8.17 -27.68 -12.03
N VAL A 250 -7.42 -26.61 -11.76
CA VAL A 250 -7.60 -25.30 -12.37
C VAL A 250 -6.40 -24.98 -13.25
N ARG A 251 -6.64 -24.58 -14.50
CA ARG A 251 -5.55 -24.15 -15.39
C ARG A 251 -5.07 -22.76 -14.96
N ILE A 252 -3.76 -22.54 -14.92
CA ILE A 252 -3.22 -21.22 -14.56
C ILE A 252 -3.70 -20.14 -15.54
N SER A 253 -3.91 -20.51 -16.82
CA SER A 253 -4.42 -19.61 -17.85
C SER A 253 -5.87 -19.18 -17.66
N SER A 254 -6.67 -19.87 -16.85
CA SER A 254 -8.08 -19.50 -16.59
C SER A 254 -8.22 -18.61 -15.35
N LEU A 255 -7.13 -18.25 -14.67
CA LEU A 255 -7.17 -17.37 -13.51
C LEU A 255 -7.40 -15.93 -13.96
N ASP A 256 -8.35 -15.25 -13.33
CA ASP A 256 -8.66 -13.84 -13.56
C ASP A 256 -8.43 -13.02 -12.28
N SER A 257 -8.86 -11.75 -12.27
CA SER A 257 -8.72 -10.82 -11.15
C SER A 257 -9.54 -11.17 -9.90
N SER A 258 -10.49 -12.12 -9.97
CA SER A 258 -11.27 -12.57 -8.81
C SER A 258 -10.46 -13.42 -7.83
N TRP A 259 -9.31 -13.94 -8.28
CA TRP A 259 -8.44 -14.78 -7.49
C TRP A 259 -7.42 -13.99 -6.68
N SER A 260 -7.28 -14.39 -5.42
CA SER A 260 -6.27 -13.94 -4.47
C SER A 260 -5.36 -15.09 -4.07
N LEU A 261 -4.08 -14.80 -3.85
CA LEU A 261 -3.06 -15.78 -3.45
C LEU A 261 -2.47 -15.35 -2.09
N PHE A 262 -2.32 -16.32 -1.20
CA PHE A 262 -1.82 -16.12 0.15
C PHE A 262 -0.76 -17.16 0.51
N ARG A 263 0.16 -16.73 1.35
CA ARG A 263 1.15 -17.58 2.00
C ARG A 263 0.72 -17.80 3.45
N PRO A 264 0.48 -19.04 3.88
CA PRO A 264 0.28 -19.31 5.29
C PRO A 264 1.60 -19.15 6.04
N GLU A 265 1.58 -18.34 7.10
CA GLU A 265 2.74 -18.08 7.95
C GLU A 265 2.34 -18.34 9.41
N LYS A 266 3.23 -19.01 10.14
CA LYS A 266 3.05 -19.21 11.58
C LYS A 266 3.53 -17.96 12.29
N MET A 267 2.65 -17.33 13.05
CA MET A 267 2.95 -16.18 13.88
C MET A 267 2.75 -16.52 15.36
N PRO A 268 3.73 -16.24 16.23
CA PRO A 268 3.50 -16.26 17.67
C PRO A 268 2.68 -15.03 18.05
N VAL A 269 1.63 -15.23 18.84
CA VAL A 269 0.74 -14.16 19.34
C VAL A 269 0.77 -14.19 20.86
N ALA A 270 0.99 -13.03 21.47
CA ALA A 270 0.92 -12.83 22.90
C ALA A 270 -0.15 -11.79 23.28
N ASP A 271 -0.50 -11.71 24.56
CA ASP A 271 -1.40 -10.66 25.04
C ASP A 271 -0.78 -9.28 24.80
N GLY A 272 -1.50 -8.38 24.13
CA GLY A 272 -0.99 -7.06 23.74
C GLY A 272 -0.25 -7.02 22.39
N GLU A 273 -0.31 -8.08 21.57
CA GLU A 273 0.29 -8.10 20.23
C GLU A 273 -0.34 -7.04 19.29
N ARG A 274 0.49 -6.41 18.44
CA ARG A 274 0.10 -5.39 17.46
C ARG A 274 0.69 -5.68 16.08
#